data_AF-A0A838D385-F1
#
_entry.id   AF-A0A838D385-F1
#
_cell.length_a   1.000
_cell.length_b   1.000
_cell.length_c   1.000
_cell.angle_alpha   90.00
_cell.angle_beta   90.00
_cell.angle_gamma   90.00
#
_symmetry.space_group_name_H-M   'P 1'
#
loop_
_entity.id
_entity.type
_entity.pdbx_description
1 polymer ?
#
loop_
_entity_poly.entity_id
_entity_poly.type
_entity_poly.pdbx_seq_one_letter_code
_entity_poly.pdbx_strand_id
1 'polypeptide(L)'
;ANVETKLLLFTRAFEQLGCERVELKTDARNARSRAAMEALPAQFEGIHRRHVKIPGGWRDTAWYSVVAPEWQQVRTALRERLARHGVAAYGRAGRRSKDSPG
;
A
#
# COMPACT_ATOMS: atom_id res chain seq x y z
N ALA A 1 2.48 -5.60 1.19
CA ALA A 1 2.26 -4.87 -0.08
C ALA A 1 3.53 -4.10 -0.42
N ASN A 2 3.90 -3.95 -1.69
CA ASN A 2 5.13 -3.23 -2.04
C ASN A 2 4.98 -1.73 -1.73
N VAL A 3 5.71 -1.23 -0.73
CA VAL A 3 5.67 0.16 -0.24
C VAL A 3 6.37 1.10 -1.22
N GLU A 4 7.50 0.65 -1.77
CA GLU A 4 8.30 1.39 -2.74
C GLU A 4 7.49 1.68 -4.01
N THR A 5 6.79 0.67 -4.54
CA THR A 5 5.92 0.86 -5.71
C THR A 5 4.84 1.91 -5.47
N LYS A 6 4.21 1.93 -4.29
CA LYS A 6 3.19 2.94 -3.98
C LYS A 6 3.79 4.33 -3.90
N LEU A 7 4.94 4.47 -3.25
CA LEU A 7 5.64 5.74 -3.17
C LEU A 7 5.97 6.28 -4.57
N LEU A 8 6.51 5.44 -5.45
CA LEU A 8 6.82 5.81 -6.83
C LEU A 8 5.57 6.22 -7.63
N LEU A 9 4.53 5.38 -7.62
CA LEU A 9 3.31 5.64 -8.38
C LEU A 9 2.57 6.89 -7.89
N PHE A 10 2.47 7.08 -6.57
CA PHE A 10 1.74 8.21 -6.01
C PHE A 10 2.52 9.52 -6.18
N THR A 11 3.86 9.47 -6.03
CA THR A 11 4.71 10.63 -6.34
C THR A 11 4.50 11.07 -7.79
N ARG A 12 4.50 10.14 -8.74
CA ARG A 12 4.22 10.48 -10.14
C ARG A 12 2.81 11.06 -10.32
N ALA A 13 1.80 10.44 -9.73
CA ALA A 13 0.41 10.90 -9.86
C ALA A 13 0.23 12.34 -9.35
N PHE A 14 0.65 12.62 -8.12
CA PHE A 14 0.43 13.94 -7.50
C PHE A 14 1.44 15.00 -7.96
N GLU A 15 2.73 14.67 -8.05
CA GLU A 15 3.78 15.67 -8.27
C GLU A 15 4.11 15.90 -9.75
N GLN A 16 3.82 14.95 -10.64
CA GLN A 16 4.16 15.06 -12.07
C GLN A 16 2.94 15.17 -12.97
N LEU A 17 1.86 14.45 -12.66
CA LEU A 17 0.66 14.42 -13.48
C LEU A 17 -0.44 15.36 -12.98
N GLY A 18 -0.28 15.96 -11.79
CA GLY A 18 -1.30 16.84 -11.20
C GLY A 18 -2.62 16.13 -10.93
N CYS A 19 -2.59 14.83 -10.60
CA CYS A 19 -3.81 14.11 -10.25
C CYS A 19 -4.39 14.64 -8.93
N GLU A 20 -5.67 14.98 -8.93
CA GLU A 20 -6.38 15.39 -7.70
C GLU A 20 -6.69 14.22 -6.76
N ARG A 21 -6.67 13.00 -7.30
CA ARG A 21 -7.13 11.80 -6.61
C ARG A 21 -6.47 10.54 -7.15
N VAL A 22 -6.08 9.66 -6.25
CA VAL A 22 -5.67 8.28 -6.55
C VAL A 22 -6.60 7.31 -5.85
N GLU A 23 -7.15 6.38 -6.62
CA GLU A 23 -8.06 5.35 -6.12
C GLU A 23 -7.37 4.01 -5.96
N LEU A 24 -7.71 3.32 -4.87
CA LEU A 24 -7.27 1.97 -4.58
C LEU A 24 -8.50 1.09 -4.40
N LYS A 25 -8.46 -0.11 -4.95
CA LYS A 25 -9.56 -1.06 -4.82
C LYS A 25 -9.08 -2.48 -4.60
N THR A 26 -9.82 -3.23 -3.80
CA THR A 26 -9.59 -4.66 -3.55
C THR A 26 -10.91 -5.41 -3.42
N ASP A 27 -10.87 -6.73 -3.52
CA ASP A 27 -11.94 -7.59 -3.03
C ASP A 27 -12.27 -7.22 -1.57
N ALA A 28 -13.54 -6.97 -1.28
CA ALA A 28 -14.02 -6.61 0.05
C ALA A 28 -13.71 -7.68 1.13
N ARG A 29 -13.52 -8.94 0.71
CA ARG A 29 -13.16 -10.07 1.58
C ARG A 29 -11.66 -10.16 1.88
N ASN A 30 -10.82 -9.45 1.14
CA ASN A 30 -9.36 -9.51 1.32
C ASN A 30 -8.92 -8.63 2.51
N ALA A 31 -9.12 -9.14 3.72
CA ALA A 31 -8.81 -8.46 4.97
C ALA A 31 -7.34 -7.99 5.03
N ARG A 32 -6.40 -8.78 4.50
CA ARG A 32 -4.97 -8.42 4.48
C ARG A 32 -4.71 -7.19 3.61
N SER A 33 -5.29 -7.12 2.42
CA SER A 33 -5.15 -5.95 1.54
C SER A 33 -5.85 -4.72 2.11
N ARG A 34 -7.03 -4.90 2.71
CA ARG A 34 -7.78 -3.84 3.39
C ARG A 34 -6.98 -3.24 4.53
N ALA A 35 -6.48 -4.07 5.45
CA ALA A 35 -5.61 -3.63 6.54
C ALA A 35 -4.35 -2.91 6.01
N ALA A 36 -3.75 -3.37 4.91
CA ALA A 36 -2.60 -2.69 4.33
C ALA A 36 -2.92 -1.30 3.74
N MET A 37 -4.13 -1.11 3.22
CA MET A 37 -4.62 0.18 2.73
C MET A 37 -5.03 1.11 3.88
N GLU A 38 -5.74 0.60 4.87
CA GLU A 38 -6.12 1.32 6.10
C GLU A 38 -4.91 1.75 6.93
N ALA A 39 -3.80 1.03 6.80
CA ALA A 39 -2.56 1.40 7.46
C ALA A 39 -1.88 2.57 6.73
N LEU A 40 -2.15 2.81 5.44
CA LEU A 40 -1.80 4.09 4.81
C LEU A 40 -2.88 5.11 5.20
N PRO A 41 -2.60 6.42 5.21
CA PRO A 41 -3.64 7.43 5.41
C PRO A 41 -4.53 7.57 4.16
N ALA A 42 -4.99 6.44 3.61
CA ALA A 42 -5.96 6.37 2.54
C ALA A 42 -7.35 6.22 3.15
N GLN A 43 -8.31 7.01 2.67
CA GLN A 43 -9.67 7.02 3.19
C GLN A 43 -10.50 5.88 2.63
N PHE A 44 -11.30 5.22 3.47
CA PHE A 44 -12.27 4.22 3.01
C PHE A 44 -13.57 4.91 2.60
N GLU A 45 -14.08 4.58 1.41
CA GLU A 45 -15.23 5.27 0.83
C GLU A 45 -16.44 4.38 0.56
N GLY A 46 -16.29 3.06 0.76
CA GLY A 46 -17.41 2.14 0.73
C GLY A 46 -17.14 0.84 -0.04
N ILE A 47 -18.21 0.06 -0.14
CA ILE A 47 -18.21 -1.23 -0.85
C ILE A 47 -19.21 -1.16 -1.99
N HIS A 48 -18.71 -1.32 -3.21
CA HIS A 48 -19.57 -1.56 -4.37
C HIS A 48 -19.94 -3.04 -4.40
N ARG A 49 -21.19 -3.34 -4.04
CA ARG A 49 -21.73 -4.69 -4.03
C ARG A 49 -21.88 -5.22 -5.46
N ARG A 50 -21.48 -6.47 -5.70
CA ARG A 50 -21.51 -7.15 -7.01
C ARG A 50 -20.85 -6.33 -8.14
N HIS A 51 -19.74 -5.64 -7.84
CA HIS A 51 -19.07 -4.75 -8.78
C HIS A 51 -18.37 -5.47 -9.95
N VAL A 52 -17.74 -6.63 -9.69
CA VAL A 52 -16.95 -7.33 -10.71
C VAL A 52 -17.44 -8.77 -10.85
N LYS A 53 -17.75 -9.17 -12.09
CA LYS A 53 -18.02 -10.57 -12.44
C LYS A 53 -16.68 -11.33 -12.47
N ILE A 54 -16.64 -12.46 -11.77
CA ILE A 54 -15.47 -13.36 -11.74
C ILE A 54 -15.92 -14.80 -12.01
N PRO A 55 -15.01 -15.72 -12.35
CA PRO A 55 -15.32 -17.14 -12.34
C PRO A 55 -15.93 -17.54 -11.00
N GLY A 56 -17.08 -18.21 -11.03
CA GLY A 56 -17.78 -18.64 -9.81
C GLY A 56 -18.67 -17.60 -9.13
N GLY A 57 -18.84 -16.38 -9.67
CA GLY A 57 -19.86 -15.47 -9.15
C GLY A 57 -19.59 -13.98 -9.34
N TRP A 58 -19.98 -13.21 -8.32
CA TRP A 58 -19.83 -11.76 -8.25
C TRP A 58 -18.98 -11.38 -7.05
N ARG A 59 -18.16 -10.35 -7.23
CA ARG A 59 -17.24 -9.85 -6.21
C ARG A 59 -17.58 -8.43 -5.80
N ASP A 60 -17.67 -8.23 -4.50
CA ASP A 60 -17.77 -6.93 -3.88
C ASP A 60 -16.41 -6.24 -3.86
N THR A 61 -16.39 -4.94 -4.14
CA THR A 61 -15.14 -4.17 -4.20
C THR A 61 -15.14 -3.10 -3.11
N ALA A 62 -14.15 -3.17 -2.22
CA ALA A 62 -13.86 -2.09 -1.27
C ALA A 62 -13.02 -1.01 -1.97
N TRP A 63 -13.43 0.24 -1.81
CA TRP A 63 -12.78 1.40 -2.39
C TRP A 63 -12.13 2.27 -1.33
N TYR A 64 -10.93 2.73 -1.65
CA TYR A 64 -10.15 3.66 -0.86
C TYR A 64 -9.58 4.75 -1.76
N SER A 65 -9.20 5.88 -1.18
CA SER A 65 -8.65 7.01 -1.92
C SER A 65 -7.57 7.76 -1.16
N VAL A 66 -6.79 8.51 -1.91
CA VAL A 66 -5.96 9.62 -1.41
C VAL A 66 -6.24 10.80 -2.31
N VAL A 67 -6.53 11.98 -1.74
CA VAL A 67 -6.65 13.22 -2.51
C VAL A 67 -5.41 14.08 -2.39
N ALA A 68 -5.22 15.01 -3.34
CA ALA A 68 -4.00 15.83 -3.42
C ALA A 68 -3.61 16.55 -2.11
N PRO A 69 -4.55 17.15 -1.34
CA PRO A 69 -4.22 17.75 -0.04
C PRO A 69 -3.65 16.77 0.99
N GLU A 70 -3.98 15.48 0.89
CA GLU A 70 -3.52 14.42 1.81
C GLU A 70 -2.15 13.86 1.41
N TRP A 71 -1.69 14.12 0.17
CA TRP A 71 -0.51 13.47 -0.40
C TRP A 71 0.73 13.62 0.48
N GLN A 72 1.00 14.81 1.03
CA GLN A 72 2.22 15.04 1.79
C GLN A 72 2.29 14.19 3.08
N GLN A 73 1.14 13.94 3.72
CA GLN A 73 1.04 13.05 4.86
C GLN A 73 1.27 11.60 4.44
N VAL A 74 0.64 11.17 3.34
CA VAL A 74 0.78 9.81 2.79
C VAL A 74 2.21 9.51 2.37
N ARG A 75 2.88 10.47 1.73
CA ARG A 75 4.29 10.37 1.32
C ARG A 75 5.22 10.13 2.51
N THR A 76 5.01 10.87 3.60
CA THR A 76 5.78 10.72 4.84
C THR A 76 5.57 9.32 5.43
N ALA A 77 4.32 8.89 5.58
CA ALA A 77 4.01 7.55 6.10
C ALA A 77 4.60 6.41 5.24
N LEU A 78 4.62 6.57 3.91
CA LEU A 78 5.24 5.62 2.99
C LEU A 78 6.77 5.57 3.15
N ARG A 79 7.43 6.73 3.28
CA ARG A 79 8.89 6.81 3.51
C ARG A 79 9.30 6.16 4.83
N GLU A 80 8.58 6.44 5.91
CA GLU A 80 8.85 5.83 7.21
C GLU A 80 8.71 4.30 7.18
N ARG A 81 7.68 3.79 6.49
CA ARG A 81 7.51 2.34 6.27
C ARG A 81 8.66 1.75 5.50
N LEU A 82 9.09 2.41 4.43
CA LEU A 82 10.21 1.96 3.61
C LEU A 82 11.50 1.89 4.43
N ALA A 83 11.77 2.91 5.25
CA ALA A 83 12.92 2.93 6.15
C ALA A 83 12.89 1.76 7.16
N ARG A 84 11.75 1.47 7.78
CA ARG A 84 11.59 0.32 8.69
C ARG A 84 11.88 -1.02 8.00
N HIS A 85 11.45 -1.17 6.74
CA HIS A 85 11.71 -2.39 5.96
C HIS A 85 13.17 -2.51 5.51
N GLY A 86 13.84 -1.39 5.17
CA GLY A 86 15.26 -1.38 4.82
C GLY A 86 16.17 -1.76 6.00
N VAL A 87 15.88 -1.26 7.21
CA VAL A 87 16.64 -1.59 8.42
C VAL A 87 16.46 -3.06 8.82
N ALA A 88 15.23 -3.60 8.71
CA ALA A 88 14.94 -5.00 9.02
C ALA A 88 15.64 -5.99 8.05
N ALA A 89 15.78 -5.62 6.78
CA ALA A 89 16.51 -6.42 5.79
C ALA A 89 18.01 -6.49 6.13
N TYR A 90 18.62 -5.37 6.53
CA TYR A 90 20.03 -5.29 6.89
C TYR A 90 20.35 -6.03 8.20
N GLY A 91 19.49 -5.90 9.23
CA GLY A 91 19.65 -6.59 10.51
C GLY A 91 19.47 -8.12 10.47
N ARG A 92 18.87 -8.67 9.41
CA ARG A 92 18.76 -10.12 9.16
C ARG A 92 19.95 -10.67 8.38
N ALA A 93 20.56 -9.84 7.53
CA ALA A 93 21.78 -10.19 6.79
C ALA A 93 23.01 -10.25 7.72
N GLY A 94 23.12 -9.32 8.69
CA GLY A 94 24.24 -9.28 9.64
C GLY A 94 24.27 -10.38 10.71
N ARG A 95 23.26 -11.26 10.77
CA ARG A 95 23.16 -12.34 11.78
C ARG A 95 23.61 -13.72 11.27
N ARG A 96 24.08 -13.82 10.03
CA ARG A 96 24.41 -15.09 9.35
C ARG A 96 25.92 -15.36 9.21
N SER A 97 26.77 -14.64 9.94
CA SER A 97 28.23 -14.67 9.79
C SER A 97 29.01 -14.98 11.08
N LYS A 98 28.43 -15.72 12.03
CA LYS A 98 29.15 -16.10 13.27
C LYS A 98 29.19 -17.59 13.64
N ASP A 99 28.59 -18.48 12.85
CA ASP A 99 28.69 -19.93 13.10
C ASP A 99 29.48 -20.60 11.99
N SER A 100 30.80 -20.64 12.13
CA SER A 100 31.68 -21.60 11.46
C SER A 100 32.67 -22.09 12.50
N PRO A 101 32.52 -23.32 13.03
CA PRO A 101 33.57 -23.94 13.82
C PRO A 101 34.69 -24.37 12.87
N GLY A 102 35.93 -24.05 13.26
CA GLY A 102 37.14 -24.62 12.68
C GLY A 102 37.39 -26.05 13.14
#